data_AF-A0A6P1YT76-F1
#
_entry.id   AF-A0A6P1YT76-F1
#
_cell.length_a   1.000
_cell.length_b   1.000
_cell.length_c   1.000
_cell.angle_alpha   90.00
_cell.angle_beta   90.00
_cell.angle_gamma   90.00
#
_symmetry.space_group_name_H-M   'P 1'
#
loop_
_entity.id
_entity.type
_entity.pdbx_description
1 polymer ?
#
loop_
_entity_poly.entity_id
_entity_poly.type
_entity_poly.pdbx_seq_one_letter_code
_entity_poly.pdbx_strand_id
1 'polypeptide(L)'
;MPEAGVSAVYAANWGSECRPLTVEDVVAVTTRYYGLSRAALVGSSAVTRRVTDDALVPFRYVALTLAVRLTKETAKTIAAAIGRRDSTSVYMAYRYIRDKRRANERWHDDLLLLTTILSDLFEVTPSGRLGV
;
A
#
# COMPACT_ATOMS: atom_id res chain seq x y z
N MET A 1 3.83 27.13 -4.30
CA MET A 1 2.48 26.67 -3.91
C MET A 1 2.49 25.17 -4.08
N PRO A 2 2.23 24.34 -3.04
CA PRO A 2 2.23 22.90 -3.24
C PRO A 2 1.04 22.59 -4.15
N GLU A 3 1.29 21.76 -5.15
CA GLU A 3 0.29 21.37 -6.14
C GLU A 3 -0.98 20.91 -5.43
N ALA A 4 -2.11 21.56 -5.73
CA ALA A 4 -3.43 21.10 -5.32
C ALA A 4 -3.82 19.74 -5.96
N GLY A 5 -2.87 19.05 -6.60
CA GLY A 5 -3.05 17.84 -7.39
C GLY A 5 -2.92 16.59 -6.52
N VAL A 6 -4.00 15.83 -6.45
CA VAL A 6 -4.09 14.51 -5.80
C VAL A 6 -3.99 14.53 -4.26
N SER A 7 -2.89 14.97 -3.64
CA SER A 7 -2.74 14.90 -2.17
C SER A 7 -3.83 15.70 -1.43
N ALA A 8 -4.24 16.86 -1.97
CA ALA A 8 -5.33 17.66 -1.43
C ALA A 8 -6.70 16.93 -1.43
N VAL A 9 -6.95 16.06 -2.42
CA VAL A 9 -8.18 15.25 -2.51
C VAL A 9 -8.22 14.21 -1.38
N TYR A 10 -7.06 13.69 -0.99
CA TYR A 10 -6.96 12.74 0.12
C TYR A 10 -6.98 13.45 1.47
N ALA A 11 -6.32 14.61 1.62
CA ALA A 11 -6.22 15.36 2.88
C ALA A 11 -7.58 15.63 3.54
N ALA A 12 -8.62 15.90 2.74
CA ALA A 12 -9.98 16.10 3.23
C ALA A 12 -10.56 14.91 4.03
N ASN A 13 -10.00 13.70 3.90
CA ASN A 13 -10.51 12.49 4.54
C ASN A 13 -9.66 12.00 5.73
N TRP A 14 -8.44 12.54 5.91
CA TRP A 14 -7.52 12.10 6.97
C TRP A 14 -7.21 13.18 8.01
N GLY A 15 -7.79 14.37 7.86
CA GLY A 15 -7.64 15.47 8.82
C GLY A 15 -6.26 16.14 8.72
N SER A 16 -6.10 17.24 9.44
CA SER A 16 -4.90 18.10 9.42
C SER A 16 -3.88 17.78 10.51
N GLU A 17 -4.11 16.72 11.30
CA GLU A 17 -3.17 16.31 12.35
C GLU A 17 -2.06 15.44 11.76
N CYS A 18 -0.84 15.98 11.77
CA CYS A 18 0.35 15.25 11.38
C CYS A 18 0.61 14.13 12.40
N ARG A 19 0.34 12.89 12.02
CA ARG A 19 0.53 11.70 12.85
C ARG A 19 1.36 10.64 12.12
N PRO A 20 1.96 9.68 12.86
CA PRO A 20 2.74 8.61 12.25
C PRO A 20 1.89 7.74 11.32
N LEU A 21 2.45 7.36 10.17
CA LEU A 21 1.80 6.45 9.23
C LEU A 21 1.65 5.04 9.82
N THR A 22 0.43 4.52 9.83
CA THR A 22 0.15 3.13 10.22
C THR A 22 -0.14 2.24 9.01
N VAL A 23 -0.09 0.92 9.20
CA VAL A 23 -0.45 -0.04 8.14
C VAL A 23 -1.92 0.10 7.73
N GLU A 24 -2.80 0.47 8.66
CA GLU A 24 -4.22 0.71 8.37
C GLU A 24 -4.41 1.92 7.46
N ASP A 25 -3.60 2.97 7.63
CA ASP A 25 -3.62 4.14 6.74
C ASP A 25 -3.17 3.79 5.33
N VAL A 26 -2.12 2.97 5.21
CA VAL A 26 -1.67 2.45 3.92
C VAL A 26 -2.80 1.67 3.23
N VAL A 27 -3.48 0.80 3.98
CA VAL A 27 -4.64 0.05 3.46
C VAL A 27 -5.74 0.99 3.01
N ALA A 28 -6.12 1.97 3.82
CA ALA A 28 -7.23 2.86 3.56
C ALA A 28 -6.97 3.83 2.38
N VAL A 29 -5.74 4.34 2.23
CA VAL A 29 -5.36 5.16 1.07
C VAL A 29 -5.29 4.31 -0.20
N THR A 30 -4.72 3.11 -0.11
CA THR A 30 -4.58 2.19 -1.25
C THR A 30 -5.95 1.72 -1.76
N THR A 31 -6.88 1.35 -0.87
CA THR A 31 -8.24 0.95 -1.28
C THR A 31 -8.99 2.10 -1.92
N ARG A 32 -8.87 3.32 -1.38
CA ARG A 32 -9.50 4.50 -1.97
C ARG A 32 -8.94 4.81 -3.36
N TYR A 33 -7.62 4.72 -3.53
CA TYR A 33 -6.97 4.94 -4.83
C TYR A 33 -7.46 3.97 -5.92
N TYR A 34 -7.57 2.69 -5.58
CA TYR A 34 -8.02 1.68 -6.53
C TYR A 34 -9.54 1.49 -6.60
N GLY A 35 -10.33 2.23 -5.82
CA GLY A 35 -11.78 2.04 -5.72
C GLY A 35 -12.18 0.66 -5.17
N LEU A 36 -11.33 0.07 -4.32
CA LEU A 36 -11.53 -1.26 -3.74
C LEU A 36 -12.15 -1.17 -2.34
N SER A 37 -12.81 -2.25 -1.91
CA SER A 37 -13.20 -2.38 -0.52
C SER A 37 -12.00 -2.83 0.33
N ARG A 38 -11.97 -2.43 1.61
CA ARG A 38 -11.01 -2.97 2.59
C ARG A 38 -11.02 -4.49 2.63
N ALA A 39 -12.21 -5.10 2.54
CA ALA A 39 -12.37 -6.55 2.52
C ALA A 39 -11.68 -7.21 1.31
N ALA A 40 -11.69 -6.57 0.14
CA ALA A 40 -11.02 -7.06 -1.06
C ALA A 40 -9.48 -7.04 -0.90
N LEU A 41 -8.95 -5.95 -0.34
CA LEU A 41 -7.50 -5.80 -0.15
C LEU A 41 -6.97 -6.67 0.99
N VAL A 42 -7.63 -6.70 2.15
CA VAL A 42 -7.19 -7.43 3.36
C VAL A 42 -7.56 -8.93 3.31
N GLY A 43 -8.34 -9.36 2.32
CA GLY A 43 -8.67 -10.78 2.15
C GLY A 43 -9.69 -11.30 3.16
N SER A 44 -10.81 -10.59 3.34
CA SER A 44 -11.94 -11.15 4.09
C SER A 44 -12.67 -12.19 3.22
N SER A 45 -12.91 -13.36 3.80
CA SER A 45 -13.55 -14.55 3.19
C SER A 45 -14.91 -14.28 2.50
N ALA A 46 -15.51 -13.11 2.70
CA ALA A 46 -16.77 -12.70 2.08
C ALA A 46 -16.68 -12.25 0.60
N VAL A 47 -15.47 -12.06 0.05
CA VAL A 47 -15.28 -11.63 -1.36
C VAL A 47 -15.04 -12.83 -2.31
N THR A 48 -15.34 -14.05 -1.87
CA THR A 48 -14.94 -15.33 -2.50
C THR A 48 -15.74 -15.80 -3.72
N ARG A 49 -16.45 -14.95 -4.49
CA ARG A 49 -17.23 -15.49 -5.64
C ARG A 49 -17.28 -14.73 -6.96
N ARG A 50 -16.76 -13.50 -7.07
CA ARG A 50 -16.87 -12.73 -8.34
C ARG A 50 -15.59 -12.05 -8.84
N VAL A 51 -14.58 -11.88 -7.99
CA VAL A 51 -13.26 -11.40 -8.39
C VAL A 51 -12.30 -12.55 -8.10
N THR A 52 -11.64 -13.09 -9.13
CA THR A 52 -10.58 -14.09 -8.94
C THR A 52 -9.51 -13.46 -8.04
N ASP A 53 -9.14 -14.15 -6.97
CA ASP A 53 -8.17 -13.66 -5.98
C ASP A 53 -6.85 -13.21 -6.64
N ASP A 54 -6.52 -13.81 -7.79
CA ASP A 54 -5.40 -13.47 -8.67
C ASP A 54 -5.42 -12.03 -9.17
N ALA A 55 -6.60 -11.48 -9.50
CA ALA A 55 -6.72 -10.09 -9.95
C ALA A 55 -6.45 -9.10 -8.82
N LEU A 56 -6.56 -9.53 -7.56
CA LEU A 56 -6.31 -8.70 -6.39
C LEU A 56 -4.87 -8.73 -5.88
N VAL A 57 -4.08 -9.72 -6.34
CA VAL A 57 -2.67 -9.89 -5.94
C VAL A 57 -1.82 -8.64 -6.19
N PRO A 58 -1.89 -7.97 -7.36
CA PRO A 58 -1.07 -6.79 -7.62
C PRO A 58 -1.35 -5.64 -6.63
N PHE A 59 -2.62 -5.37 -6.32
CA PHE A 59 -3.00 -4.31 -5.38
C PHE A 59 -2.49 -4.61 -3.96
N ARG A 60 -2.60 -5.87 -3.52
CA ARG A 60 -2.05 -6.30 -2.23
C ARG A 60 -0.53 -6.14 -2.18
N TYR A 61 0.15 -6.44 -3.28
CA TYR A 61 1.61 -6.30 -3.35
C TYR A 61 2.06 -4.83 -3.31
N VAL A 62 1.30 -3.92 -3.93
CA VAL A 62 1.53 -2.47 -3.77
C VAL A 62 1.37 -2.06 -2.32
N ALA A 63 0.26 -2.44 -1.66
CA ALA A 63 0.01 -2.13 -0.26
C ALA A 63 1.10 -2.68 0.69
N LEU A 64 1.50 -3.95 0.51
CA LEU A 64 2.58 -4.57 1.28
C LEU A 64 3.90 -3.82 1.09
N THR A 65 4.22 -3.43 -0.14
CA THR A 65 5.48 -2.73 -0.43
C THR A 65 5.50 -1.32 0.16
N LEU A 66 4.38 -0.60 0.09
CA LEU A 66 4.22 0.71 0.73
C LEU A 66 4.33 0.61 2.25
N ALA A 67 3.63 -0.35 2.85
CA ALA A 67 3.66 -0.57 4.30
C ALA A 67 5.09 -0.84 4.79
N VAL A 68 5.86 -1.67 4.10
CA VAL A 68 7.26 -1.90 4.49
C VAL A 68 8.10 -0.65 4.33
N ARG A 69 7.95 0.09 3.23
CA ARG A 69 8.80 1.25 2.96
C ARG A 69 8.54 2.41 3.90
N LEU A 70 7.29 2.61 4.30
CA LEU A 70 6.83 3.86 4.90
C LEU A 70 6.45 3.74 6.38
N THR A 71 6.36 2.51 6.91
CA THR A 71 6.05 2.26 8.32
C THR A 71 7.22 1.56 9.04
N LYS A 72 7.24 1.66 10.37
CA LYS A 72 8.23 0.94 11.22
C LYS A 72 7.81 -0.50 11.53
N GLU A 73 6.71 -0.97 10.98
CA GLU A 73 6.15 -2.28 11.30
C GLU A 73 6.99 -3.43 10.76
N THR A 74 6.97 -4.56 11.47
CA THR A 74 7.68 -5.75 11.00
C THR A 74 6.98 -6.38 9.80
N ALA A 75 7.73 -7.05 8.92
CA ALA A 75 7.14 -7.79 7.81
C ALA A 75 6.06 -8.80 8.26
N LYS A 76 6.20 -9.37 9.47
CA LYS A 76 5.21 -10.25 10.08
C LYS A 76 3.91 -9.50 10.41
N THR A 77 4.01 -8.34 11.07
CA THR A 77 2.84 -7.50 11.39
C THR A 77 2.13 -7.03 10.12
N ILE A 78 2.90 -6.57 9.13
CA ILE A 78 2.40 -6.09 7.85
C ILE A 78 1.66 -7.19 7.08
N ALA A 79 2.26 -8.38 6.96
CA ALA A 79 1.64 -9.50 6.25
C ALA A 79 0.38 -10.02 6.95
N ALA A 80 0.36 -10.01 8.29
CA ALA A 80 -0.82 -10.36 9.07
C ALA A 80 -1.97 -9.35 8.85
N ALA A 81 -1.64 -8.06 8.80
CA ALA A 81 -2.59 -6.98 8.56
C ALA A 81 -3.13 -6.94 7.12
N ILE A 82 -2.31 -7.31 6.12
CA ILE A 82 -2.65 -7.26 4.70
C ILE A 82 -2.71 -8.68 4.14
N GLY A 83 -3.92 -9.24 4.07
CA GLY A 83 -4.15 -10.55 3.45
C GLY A 83 -4.04 -11.75 4.38
N ARG A 84 -3.77 -11.55 5.70
CA ARG A 84 -3.49 -12.62 6.68
C ARG A 84 -2.43 -13.61 6.18
N ARG A 85 -1.36 -13.08 5.61
CA ARG A 85 -0.33 -13.85 4.93
C ARG A 85 0.91 -14.03 5.82
N ASP A 86 1.74 -15.00 5.44
CA ASP A 86 3.07 -15.16 6.01
C ASP A 86 4.02 -14.05 5.55
N SER A 87 5.04 -13.77 6.36
CA SER A 87 6.06 -12.74 6.10
C SER A 87 6.77 -12.91 4.74
N THR A 88 6.83 -14.13 4.19
CA THR A 88 7.33 -14.41 2.83
C THR A 88 6.55 -13.65 1.74
N SER A 89 5.29 -13.34 1.98
CA SER A 89 4.45 -12.60 1.02
C SER A 89 4.91 -11.15 0.83
N VAL A 90 5.54 -10.57 1.84
CA VAL A 90 6.17 -9.24 1.75
C VAL A 90 7.37 -9.28 0.81
N TYR A 91 8.19 -10.33 0.91
CA TYR A 91 9.33 -10.52 0.00
C TYR A 91 8.87 -10.76 -1.45
N MET A 92 7.84 -11.59 -1.64
CA MET A 92 7.25 -11.81 -2.97
C MET A 92 6.67 -10.53 -3.57
N ALA A 93 6.02 -9.68 -2.75
CA ALA A 93 5.51 -8.38 -3.18
C ALA A 93 6.65 -7.46 -3.67
N TYR A 94 7.74 -7.38 -2.91
CA TYR A 94 8.91 -6.58 -3.31
C TYR A 94 9.51 -7.06 -4.65
N ARG A 95 9.71 -8.39 -4.78
CA ARG A 95 10.24 -8.99 -6.02
C ARG A 95 9.30 -8.72 -7.20
N TYR A 96 8.00 -8.93 -7.02
CA TYR A 96 7.00 -8.70 -8.05
C TYR A 96 7.06 -7.25 -8.57
N ILE A 97 7.02 -6.26 -7.68
CA ILE A 97 7.06 -4.85 -8.09
C ILE A 97 8.40 -4.50 -8.75
N ARG A 98 9.51 -5.04 -8.26
CA ARG A 98 10.83 -4.84 -8.89
C ARG A 98 10.85 -5.39 -10.32
N ASP A 99 10.27 -6.57 -10.53
CA ASP A 99 10.19 -7.20 -11.84
C ASP A 99 9.23 -6.41 -12.77
N LYS A 100 8.10 -5.92 -12.23
CA LYS A 100 7.15 -5.09 -13.00
C LYS A 100 7.65 -3.69 -13.35
N ARG A 101 8.51 -3.10 -12.51
CA ARG A 101 9.23 -1.85 -12.83
C ARG A 101 10.05 -2.00 -14.12
N ARG A 102 10.66 -3.17 -14.35
CA ARG A 102 11.42 -3.44 -15.58
C ARG A 102 10.53 -3.57 -16.82
N ALA A 103 9.26 -3.88 -16.62
CA ALA A 103 8.27 -4.06 -17.67
C ALA A 103 7.44 -2.78 -17.96
N ASN A 104 7.73 -1.64 -17.31
CA ASN A 104 6.94 -0.39 -17.41
C ASN A 104 5.43 -0.61 -17.21
N GLU A 105 5.07 -1.46 -16.25
CA GLU A 105 3.67 -1.67 -15.90
C GLU A 105 3.17 -0.60 -14.93
N ARG A 106 1.89 -0.21 -15.10
CA ARG A 106 1.15 0.81 -14.34
C ARG A 106 1.36 0.75 -12.82
N TRP A 107 1.59 -0.44 -12.27
CA TRP A 107 1.82 -0.67 -10.85
C TRP A 107 3.04 0.05 -10.28
N HIS A 108 4.06 0.32 -11.10
CA HIS A 108 5.22 1.11 -10.68
C HIS A 108 4.84 2.57 -10.46
N ASP A 109 4.11 3.16 -11.40
CA ASP A 109 3.65 4.55 -11.33
C ASP A 109 2.64 4.74 -10.19
N ASP A 110 1.72 3.79 -10.02
CA ASP A 110 0.78 3.80 -8.90
C ASP A 110 1.52 3.77 -7.55
N LEU A 111 2.61 3.02 -7.44
CA LEU A 111 3.42 2.98 -6.22
C LEU A 111 4.14 4.31 -5.95
N LEU A 112 4.64 4.99 -6.99
CA LEU A 112 5.25 6.31 -6.85
C LEU A 112 4.21 7.33 -6.37
N LEU A 113 3.04 7.37 -7.02
CA LEU A 113 1.97 8.29 -6.67
C LEU A 113 1.46 8.06 -5.25
N LEU A 114 1.20 6.80 -4.87
CA LEU A 114 0.79 6.45 -3.52
C LEU A 114 1.85 6.78 -2.47
N THR A 115 3.14 6.64 -2.81
CA THR A 115 4.23 7.06 -1.91
C THR A 115 4.17 8.56 -1.66
N THR A 116 3.96 9.37 -2.71
CA THR A 116 3.81 10.83 -2.58
C THR A 116 2.61 11.18 -1.72
N ILE A 117 1.43 10.62 -2.01
CA ILE A 117 0.21 10.86 -1.23
C ILE A 117 0.43 10.53 0.24
N LEU A 118 0.99 9.35 0.55
CA LEU A 118 1.22 8.95 1.94
C LEU A 118 2.25 9.82 2.66
N SER A 119 3.27 10.30 1.95
CA SER A 119 4.31 11.16 2.52
C SER A 119 3.83 12.60 2.76
N ASP A 120 2.86 13.07 1.96
CA ASP A 120 2.24 14.38 2.13
C ASP A 120 1.23 14.40 3.28
N LEU A 121 0.57 13.26 3.53
CA LEU A 121 -0.52 13.15 4.51
C LEU A 121 -0.06 12.74 5.91
N PHE A 122 1.06 12.03 6.01
CA PHE A 122 1.50 11.41 7.25
C PHE A 122 2.98 11.64 7.50
N GLU A 123 3.36 11.57 8.78
CA GLU A 123 4.75 11.45 9.15
C GLU A 123 5.24 10.05 8.78
N VAL A 124 5.85 9.93 7.60
CA VAL A 124 6.48 8.71 7.13
C VAL A 124 7.85 8.56 7.77
N THR A 125 8.09 7.44 8.45
CA THR A 125 9.44 7.06 8.81
C THR A 125 9.90 5.99 7.82
N PRO A 126 10.77 6.33 6.85
CA PRO A 126 11.26 5.34 5.91
C PRO A 126 11.96 4.24 6.69
N SER A 127 11.46 3.01 6.59
CA SER A 127 12.19 1.87 7.15
C SER A 127 13.40 1.65 6.25
N GLY A 128 14.55 2.12 6.72
CA GLY A 128 15.82 1.84 6.07
C GLY A 128 16.15 0.36 6.24
N ARG A 129 15.57 -0.51 5.39
CA ARG A 129 16.13 -1.82 4.96
C ARG A 129 15.08 -2.67 4.22
N LEU A 130 15.13 -2.57 2.90
CA LEU A 130 14.99 -3.74 2.03
C LEU A 130 16.06 -3.62 0.93
N GLY A 131 17.32 -3.62 1.33
CA GLY A 131 18.44 -3.52 0.40
C GLY A 131 19.77 -3.40 1.11
N VAL A 132 20.49 -4.53 1.11
CA VAL A 132 21.89 -4.77 1.52
C VAL A 132 22.13 -4.92 3.01
#